data_AF-A0A962FST0-F1
#
_entry.id   AF-A0A962FST0-F1
#
_cell.length_a   1.000
_cell.length_b   1.000
_cell.length_c   1.000
_cell.angle_alpha   90.00
_cell.angle_beta   90.00
_cell.angle_gamma   90.00
#
_symmetry.space_group_name_H-M   'P 1'
#
loop_
_entity.id
_entity.type
_entity.pdbx_description
1 polymer ?
#
loop_
_entity_poly.entity_id
_entity_poly.type
_entity_poly.pdbx_seq_one_letter_code
_entity_poly.pdbx_strand_id
1 'polypeptide(L)' 'MNRPSGRSADSLRAVTLITGYAKHAEGSCLAQFGDTHVLCTATIE' A
#
# COMPACT_ATOMS: atom_id res chain seq x y z
N MET A 1 12.75 -24.10 3.18
CA MET A 1 11.33 -23.74 3.33
C MET A 1 11.05 -22.59 2.37
N ASN A 2 10.31 -22.82 1.29
CA ASN A 2 10.12 -21.83 0.22
C ASN A 2 8.83 -21.04 0.47
N ARG A 3 8.86 -19.70 0.35
CA ARG A 3 7.65 -18.88 0.49
C ARG A 3 6.75 -19.10 -0.75
N PRO A 4 5.41 -19.11 -0.63
CA PRO A 4 4.52 -19.35 -1.78
C PRO A 4 4.74 -18.38 -2.96
N SER A 5 5.14 -17.14 -2.67
CA SER A 5 5.43 -16.13 -3.69
C SER A 5 6.83 -16.24 -4.32
N GLY A 6 7.64 -17.25 -3.99
CA GLY A 6 9.02 -17.42 -4.49
C GLY A 6 10.02 -16.34 -4.04
N ARG A 7 9.60 -15.44 -3.16
CA ARG A 7 10.42 -14.33 -2.64
C ARG A 7 11.40 -14.83 -1.59
N SER A 8 12.57 -14.17 -1.51
CA SER A 8 13.53 -14.42 -0.43
C SER A 8 12.92 -14.10 0.95
N ALA A 9 13.55 -14.60 2.03
CA ALA A 9 13.06 -14.37 3.39
C ALA A 9 13.06 -12.87 3.77
N ASP A 10 14.06 -12.15 3.29
CA ASP A 10 14.36 -10.74 3.53
C ASP A 10 13.75 -9.78 2.51
N SER A 11 13.20 -10.27 1.40
CA SER A 11 12.55 -9.39 0.41
C SER A 11 11.12 -9.02 0.82
N LEU A 12 10.78 -7.76 0.55
CA LEU A 12 9.41 -7.22 0.63
C LEU A 12 8.56 -7.67 -0.56
N ARG A 13 7.25 -7.45 -0.49
CA ARG A 13 6.36 -7.54 -1.66
C ARG A 13 6.57 -6.29 -2.53
N ALA A 14 6.04 -6.30 -3.76
CA ALA A 14 6.00 -5.08 -4.56
C ALA A 14 5.21 -4.00 -3.79
N VAL A 15 5.79 -2.80 -3.65
CA VAL A 15 5.17 -1.68 -2.95
C VAL A 15 4.85 -0.57 -3.94
N THR A 16 3.62 -0.05 -3.89
CA THR A 16 3.19 1.11 -4.66
C THR A 16 2.40 2.05 -3.75
N LEU A 17 2.74 3.33 -3.79
CA LEU A 17 2.08 4.39 -3.03
C LEU A 17 1.53 5.40 -4.02
N ILE A 18 0.21 5.52 -4.08
CA ILE A 18 -0.49 6.49 -4.94
C ILE A 18 -1.09 7.56 -4.04
N THR A 19 -0.46 8.74 -3.99
CA THR A 19 -0.96 9.88 -3.23
C THR A 19 -2.12 10.57 -3.95
N GLY A 20 -2.95 11.30 -3.20
CA GLY A 20 -4.09 12.03 -3.78
C GLY A 20 -5.19 11.12 -4.35
N TYR A 21 -5.26 9.87 -3.88
CA TYR A 21 -6.17 8.86 -4.42
C TYR A 21 -7.66 9.19 -4.18
N ALA A 22 -7.99 9.73 -3.01
CA ALA A 22 -9.34 10.13 -2.66
C ALA A 22 -9.51 11.63 -2.86
N LYS A 23 -10.26 12.02 -3.91
CA LYS A 23 -10.46 13.43 -4.34
C LYS A 23 -11.03 14.39 -3.29
N HIS A 24 -11.70 13.85 -2.27
CA HIS A 24 -12.37 14.62 -1.22
C HIS A 24 -11.62 14.62 0.11
N ALA A 25 -10.63 13.73 0.27
CA ALA A 25 -9.82 13.73 1.46
C ALA A 25 -8.75 14.80 1.32
N GLU A 26 -8.52 15.57 2.38
CA GLU A 26 -7.48 16.62 2.41
C GLU A 26 -6.07 16.02 2.32
N GLY A 27 -5.91 14.79 2.81
CA GLY A 27 -4.76 13.93 2.50
C GLY A 27 -5.22 12.50 2.19
N SER A 28 -4.63 11.86 1.18
CA SER A 28 -4.92 10.45 0.91
C SER A 28 -3.78 9.71 0.24
N CYS A 29 -3.71 8.40 0.48
CA CYS A 29 -2.78 7.48 -0.15
C CYS A 29 -3.41 6.09 -0.31
N LEU A 30 -3.35 5.52 -1.52
CA LEU A 30 -3.54 4.09 -1.72
C LEU A 30 -2.19 3.40 -1.60
N ALA A 31 -2.03 2.60 -0.55
CA ALA A 31 -0.83 1.80 -0.32
C ALA A 31 -1.07 0.35 -0.71
N GLN A 32 -0.26 -0.16 -1.63
CA GLN A 32 -0.34 -1.52 -2.16
C GLN A 32 0.92 -2.29 -1.79
N PHE A 33 0.76 -3.46 -1.18
CA PHE A 33 1.82 -4.39 -0.81
C PHE A 33 1.53 -5.75 -1.45
N GLY A 34 1.92 -5.93 -2.71
CA GLY A 34 1.40 -7.02 -3.54
C GLY A 34 -0.13 -6.96 -3.62
N ASP A 35 -0.80 -8.05 -3.27
CA ASP A 35 -2.26 -8.14 -3.35
C ASP A 35 -2.99 -7.47 -2.17
N THR A 36 -2.28 -6.95 -1.17
CA THR A 36 -2.88 -6.21 -0.05
C THR A 36 -2.97 -4.73 -0.39
N HIS A 37 -4.18 -4.18 -0.46
CA HIS A 37 -4.42 -2.76 -0.74
C HIS A 37 -5.10 -2.09 0.45
N VAL A 38 -4.59 -0.92 0.86
CA VAL A 38 -5.13 -0.11 1.96
C VAL A 38 -5.29 1.32 1.49
N LEU A 39 -6.49 1.88 1.67
CA LEU A 39 -6.75 3.30 1.48
C LEU A 39 -6.65 4.02 2.83
N CYS A 40 -5.71 4.95 2.93
CA CYS A 40 -5.64 5.90 4.04
C CYS A 40 -6.20 7.25 3.62
N THR A 41 -7.06 7.82 4.46
CA THR A 41 -7.60 9.18 4.33
C THR A 41 -7.29 9.98 5.59
N ALA A 42 -6.93 11.24 5.42
CA ALA A 42 -6.76 12.21 6.49
C ALA A 42 -7.75 13.37 6.33
N THR A 43 -8.18 13.91 7.47
CA THR A 43 -9.04 15.09 7.60
C THR A 43 -8.43 16.01 8.66
N ILE A 44 -8.66 17.31 8.51
CA ILE A 44 -8.33 18.36 9.45
C ILE A 44 -9.55 18.56 10.36
N GLU A 45 -9.29 18.75 11.65
CA GLU A 45 -10.26 19.18 12.68
C GLU A 45 -9.78 20.48 13.32
#